data_AF-A0A7C2AL53-F1
#
_entry.id   AF-A0A7C2AL53-F1
#
_cell.length_a   1.000
_cell.length_b   1.000
_cell.length_c   1.000
_cell.angle_alpha   90.00
_cell.angle_beta   90.00
_cell.angle_gamma   90.00
#
_symmetry.space_group_name_H-M   'P 1'
#
loop_
_entity.id
_entity.type
_entity.pdbx_description
1 polymer ?
#
loop_
_entity_poly.entity_id
_entity_poly.type
_entity_poly.pdbx_seq_one_letter_code
_entity_poly.pdbx_strand_id
1 'polypeptide(L)'
;GEASGRAIALAEMADAPLYIVHLTCKEALDKVRAARDKGLPIYAETCPQYLLLDKERYREPNFGGAKYVMSPPLRMENDRKELWSGLINGDLQVISTDHCPFFFKGQKDAGKGNFAKIPNGAPGIETRIPLIYTEGVLKGHFSMNKFVELVSTNPAKLFGMFPEKGTIAVGSDADIVIFDPKKEVVLKAEDLHQNVDYTPFEGFKVKGYPVKTIVNGKIVIDDGNFIGKPGEGKFIKRKPFKIL
;
A
#
# COMPACT_ATOMS: atom_id res chain seq x y z
N GLY A 1 15.23 -9.79 -4.23
CA GLY A 1 16.36 -9.97 -5.15
C GLY A 1 16.21 -11.26 -5.95
N GLU A 2 16.79 -12.36 -5.48
CA GLU A 2 16.82 -13.65 -6.20
C GLU A 2 15.44 -14.12 -6.66
N ALA A 3 14.48 -14.28 -5.74
CA ALA A 3 13.16 -14.82 -6.07
C ALA A 3 12.40 -13.96 -7.09
N SER A 4 12.51 -12.63 -6.98
CA SER A 4 11.95 -11.69 -7.96
C SER A 4 12.57 -11.89 -9.35
N GLY A 5 13.91 -12.01 -9.42
CA GLY A 5 14.61 -12.27 -10.67
C GLY A 5 14.24 -13.62 -11.30
N ARG A 6 14.11 -14.67 -10.49
CA ARG A 6 13.68 -15.99 -10.96
C ARG A 6 12.24 -15.99 -11.44
N ALA A 7 11.32 -15.34 -10.73
CA ALA A 7 9.93 -15.20 -11.17
C ALA A 7 9.82 -14.44 -12.50
N ILE A 8 10.60 -13.37 -12.68
CA ILE A 8 10.68 -12.62 -13.94
C ILE A 8 11.16 -13.52 -15.08
N ALA A 9 12.23 -14.30 -14.88
CA ALA A 9 12.74 -15.20 -15.92
C ALA A 9 11.72 -16.26 -16.33
N LEU A 10 10.95 -16.79 -15.37
CA LEU A 10 9.86 -17.73 -15.66
C LEU A 10 8.71 -17.07 -16.42
N ALA A 11 8.36 -15.83 -16.07
CA ALA A 11 7.32 -15.07 -16.76
C ALA A 11 7.73 -14.72 -18.21
N GLU A 12 8.99 -14.34 -18.42
CA GLU A 12 9.58 -14.12 -19.74
C GLU A 12 9.52 -15.39 -20.60
N MET A 13 9.89 -16.55 -20.04
CA MET A 13 9.81 -17.84 -20.74
C MET A 13 8.36 -18.24 -21.08
N ALA A 14 7.41 -17.86 -20.25
CA ALA A 14 5.99 -18.18 -20.43
C ALA A 14 5.22 -17.17 -21.28
N ASP A 15 5.87 -16.11 -21.77
CA ASP A 15 5.23 -14.96 -22.43
C ASP A 15 4.04 -14.40 -21.62
N ALA A 16 4.25 -14.27 -20.31
CA ALA A 16 3.21 -13.92 -19.36
C ALA A 16 3.53 -12.63 -18.60
N PRO A 17 2.53 -11.76 -18.35
CA PRO A 17 2.70 -10.64 -17.44
C PRO A 17 2.93 -11.13 -16.01
N LEU A 18 3.77 -10.40 -15.26
CA LEU A 18 4.05 -10.69 -13.85
C LEU A 18 3.78 -9.46 -12.99
N TYR A 19 3.15 -9.69 -11.85
CA TYR A 19 2.95 -8.69 -10.81
C TYR A 19 3.69 -9.10 -9.53
N ILE A 20 4.70 -8.33 -9.14
CA ILE A 20 5.46 -8.55 -7.91
C ILE A 20 4.82 -7.78 -6.76
N VAL A 21 4.22 -8.52 -5.83
CA VAL A 21 3.60 -7.97 -4.61
C VAL A 21 4.64 -7.47 -3.60
N HIS A 22 4.22 -6.51 -2.76
CA HIS A 22 4.93 -5.99 -1.59
C HIS A 22 6.48 -5.94 -1.74
N LEU A 23 6.98 -5.26 -2.78
CA LEU A 23 8.41 -5.13 -3.07
C LEU A 23 9.08 -4.19 -2.05
N THR A 24 10.14 -4.67 -1.39
CA THR A 24 10.70 -3.98 -0.21
C THR A 24 12.15 -3.51 -0.35
N CYS A 25 12.89 -3.95 -1.36
CA CYS A 25 14.35 -3.77 -1.41
C CYS A 25 14.87 -3.41 -2.79
N LYS A 26 16.03 -2.75 -2.82
CA LYS A 26 16.71 -2.31 -4.03
C LYS A 26 17.00 -3.49 -4.96
N GLU A 27 17.47 -4.62 -4.44
CA GLU A 27 17.86 -5.74 -5.29
C GLU A 27 16.67 -6.40 -5.99
N ALA A 28 15.46 -6.30 -5.45
CA ALA A 28 14.25 -6.70 -6.17
C ALA A 28 13.85 -5.65 -7.21
N LEU A 29 13.92 -4.37 -6.85
CA LEU A 29 13.59 -3.26 -7.74
C LEU A 29 14.51 -3.22 -8.97
N ASP A 30 15.81 -3.47 -8.80
CA ASP A 30 16.78 -3.53 -9.90
C ASP A 30 16.43 -4.64 -10.91
N LYS A 31 15.85 -5.76 -10.45
CA LYS A 31 15.36 -6.82 -11.36
C LYS A 31 14.13 -6.38 -12.13
N VAL A 32 13.21 -5.66 -11.47
CA VAL A 32 12.04 -5.07 -12.13
C VAL A 32 12.47 -4.05 -13.18
N ARG A 33 13.36 -3.12 -12.84
CA ARG A 33 13.95 -2.13 -13.76
C ARG A 33 14.52 -2.79 -15.01
N ALA A 34 15.47 -3.72 -14.81
CA ALA A 34 16.12 -4.40 -15.92
C ALA A 34 15.16 -5.18 -16.82
N ALA A 35 14.07 -5.73 -16.27
CA ALA A 35 13.05 -6.42 -17.06
C ALA A 35 12.17 -5.45 -17.84
N ARG A 36 11.78 -4.33 -17.21
CA ARG A 36 10.98 -3.27 -17.85
C ARG A 36 11.76 -2.55 -18.95
N ASP A 37 13.06 -2.34 -18.76
CA ASP A 37 13.95 -1.76 -19.78
C ASP A 37 14.04 -2.63 -21.05
N LYS A 38 13.80 -3.94 -20.92
CA LYS A 38 13.67 -4.87 -22.05
C LYS A 38 12.28 -4.88 -22.69
N GLY A 39 11.34 -4.09 -22.17
CA GLY A 39 9.95 -4.07 -22.62
C GLY A 39 9.08 -5.21 -22.08
N LEU A 40 9.55 -5.98 -21.10
CA LEU A 40 8.74 -7.07 -20.53
C LEU A 40 7.56 -6.52 -19.72
N PRO A 41 6.39 -7.19 -19.75
CA PRO A 41 5.18 -6.79 -19.02
C PRO A 41 5.29 -7.12 -17.51
N ILE A 42 6.29 -6.54 -16.85
CA ILE A 42 6.56 -6.71 -15.43
C ILE A 42 6.07 -5.49 -14.67
N TYR A 43 5.23 -5.75 -13.67
CA TYR A 43 4.65 -4.77 -12.78
C TYR A 43 5.02 -5.10 -11.34
N ALA A 44 5.05 -4.08 -10.49
CA ALA A 44 5.35 -4.25 -9.09
C ALA A 44 4.65 -3.20 -8.22
N GLU A 45 4.36 -3.59 -6.99
CA GLU A 45 3.86 -2.71 -5.95
C GLU A 45 4.81 -2.62 -4.77
N THR A 46 4.67 -1.55 -4.01
CA THR A 46 5.23 -1.44 -2.66
C THR A 46 4.14 -0.95 -1.68
N CYS A 47 4.51 -0.75 -0.42
CA CYS A 47 3.57 -0.42 0.65
C CYS A 47 4.14 0.69 1.55
N PRO A 48 3.29 1.51 2.22
CA PRO A 48 3.72 2.62 3.07
C PRO A 48 4.78 2.23 4.11
N GLN A 49 4.68 1.04 4.70
CA GLN A 49 5.66 0.56 5.67
C GLN A 49 7.09 0.46 5.09
N TYR A 50 7.26 0.12 3.82
CA TYR A 50 8.57 0.04 3.17
C TYR A 50 9.05 1.41 2.67
N LEU A 51 8.14 2.37 2.53
CA LEU A 51 8.43 3.74 2.11
C LEU A 51 8.74 4.67 3.28
N LEU A 52 8.33 4.31 4.50
CA LEU A 52 8.34 5.22 5.66
C LEU A 52 9.07 4.65 6.87
N LEU A 53 9.08 3.34 7.04
CA LEU A 53 9.73 2.66 8.15
C LEU A 53 10.98 1.92 7.67
N ASP A 54 11.87 1.62 8.60
CA ASP A 54 13.09 0.86 8.36
C ASP A 54 13.31 -0.19 9.46
N LYS A 55 14.33 -1.02 9.28
CA LYS A 55 14.67 -2.14 10.16
C LYS A 55 14.97 -1.73 11.61
N GLU A 56 15.25 -0.46 11.89
CA GLU A 56 15.53 0.01 13.26
C GLU A 56 14.31 -0.18 14.17
N ARG A 57 13.10 -0.23 13.60
CA ARG A 57 11.87 -0.57 14.32
C ARG A 57 11.91 -1.93 15.00
N TYR A 58 12.70 -2.88 14.50
CA TYR A 58 12.87 -4.18 15.16
C TYR A 58 13.64 -4.09 16.48
N ARG A 59 14.33 -2.98 16.76
CA ARG A 59 15.08 -2.74 17.99
C ARG A 59 14.25 -2.08 19.09
N GLU A 60 12.96 -1.80 18.84
CA GLU A 60 12.09 -1.23 19.88
C GLU A 60 12.06 -2.13 21.13
N PRO A 61 12.23 -1.54 22.33
CA PRO A 61 12.34 -2.30 23.57
C PRO A 61 11.02 -2.97 23.94
N ASN A 62 11.04 -3.81 24.99
CA ASN A 62 9.84 -4.43 25.56
C ASN A 62 9.00 -5.22 24.53
N PHE A 63 9.67 -5.93 23.61
CA PHE A 63 9.05 -6.67 22.51
C PHE A 63 8.30 -5.77 21.50
N GLY A 64 8.48 -4.45 21.55
CA GLY A 64 7.85 -3.48 20.65
C GLY A 64 8.15 -3.76 19.17
N GLY A 65 9.36 -4.25 18.86
CA GLY A 65 9.75 -4.61 17.50
C GLY A 65 8.84 -5.64 16.82
N ALA A 66 8.11 -6.45 17.58
CA ALA A 66 7.18 -7.44 17.03
C ALA A 66 6.00 -6.82 16.25
N LYS A 67 5.66 -5.55 16.53
CA LYS A 67 4.65 -4.78 15.77
C LYS A 67 4.95 -4.70 14.27
N TYR A 68 6.23 -4.78 13.91
CA TYR A 68 6.75 -4.59 12.56
C TYR A 68 7.15 -5.90 11.87
N VAL A 69 6.92 -7.05 12.53
CA VAL A 69 7.22 -8.37 11.94
C VAL A 69 6.21 -8.69 10.84
N MET A 70 6.71 -8.73 9.61
CA MET A 70 5.98 -9.05 8.38
C MET A 70 6.96 -9.63 7.37
N SER A 71 6.42 -10.22 6.30
CA SER A 71 7.20 -10.86 5.25
C SER A 71 6.77 -10.30 3.89
N PRO A 72 7.68 -9.62 3.15
CA PRO A 72 9.10 -9.42 3.47
C PRO A 72 9.33 -8.39 4.60
N PRO A 73 10.47 -8.46 5.33
CA PRO A 73 10.71 -7.56 6.46
C PRO A 73 11.06 -6.14 6.02
N LEU A 74 10.94 -5.19 6.96
CA LEU A 74 11.48 -3.84 6.81
C LEU A 74 12.98 -3.88 6.51
N ARG A 75 13.42 -2.97 5.65
CA ARG A 75 14.79 -2.91 5.12
C ARG A 75 15.54 -1.69 5.63
N MET A 76 16.73 -1.44 5.09
CA MET A 76 17.52 -0.28 5.48
C MET A 76 16.94 0.99 4.86
N GLU A 77 17.28 2.15 5.42
CA GLU A 77 16.87 3.43 4.85
C GLU A 77 17.29 3.61 3.38
N ASN A 78 18.40 3.00 2.95
CA ASN A 78 18.82 3.07 1.55
C ASN A 78 17.81 2.40 0.59
N ASP A 79 17.23 1.26 1.00
CA ASP A 79 16.18 0.60 0.23
C ASP A 79 14.95 1.50 0.09
N ARG A 80 14.58 2.21 1.15
CA ARG A 80 13.48 3.17 1.14
C ARG A 80 13.66 4.25 0.07
N LYS A 81 14.86 4.82 -0.04
CA LYS A 81 15.19 5.83 -1.07
C LYS A 81 15.02 5.28 -2.48
N GLU A 82 15.46 4.04 -2.70
CA GLU A 82 15.33 3.36 -3.98
C GLU A 82 13.87 3.09 -4.35
N LEU A 83 13.03 2.68 -3.39
CA LEU A 83 11.59 2.50 -3.60
C LEU A 83 10.90 3.82 -3.98
N TRP A 84 11.23 4.93 -3.32
CA TRP A 84 10.74 6.26 -3.72
C TRP A 84 11.16 6.60 -5.15
N SER A 85 12.43 6.40 -5.51
CA SER A 85 12.89 6.57 -6.90
C SER A 85 12.13 5.68 -7.87
N GLY A 86 11.84 4.43 -7.51
CA GLY A 86 11.06 3.51 -8.34
C GLY A 86 9.63 3.99 -8.59
N LEU A 87 8.98 4.62 -7.61
CA LEU A 87 7.65 5.23 -7.81
C LEU A 87 7.70 6.46 -8.72
N ILE A 88 8.73 7.30 -8.55
CA ILE A 88 8.93 8.51 -9.35
C ILE A 88 9.17 8.14 -10.82
N ASN A 89 10.03 7.16 -11.07
CA ASN A 89 10.43 6.74 -12.41
C ASN A 89 9.42 5.79 -13.08
N GLY A 90 8.43 5.28 -12.33
CA GLY A 90 7.43 4.35 -12.85
C GLY A 90 7.89 2.89 -12.92
N ASP A 91 8.94 2.53 -12.20
CA ASP A 91 9.38 1.14 -11.98
C ASP A 91 8.42 0.38 -11.04
N LEU A 92 7.79 1.12 -10.14
CA LEU A 92 6.70 0.67 -9.25
C LEU A 92 5.42 1.39 -9.67
N GLN A 93 4.34 0.64 -9.92
CA GLN A 93 3.10 1.19 -10.48
C GLN A 93 1.99 1.33 -9.45
N VAL A 94 2.11 0.66 -8.30
CA VAL A 94 1.06 0.59 -7.29
C VAL A 94 1.62 0.76 -5.88
N ILE A 95 0.87 1.49 -5.05
CA ILE A 95 1.07 1.51 -3.60
C ILE A 95 -0.11 0.82 -2.93
N SER A 96 0.11 -0.38 -2.39
CA SER A 96 -0.88 -1.17 -1.63
C SER A 96 -0.63 -1.03 -0.13
N THR A 97 -1.01 -2.02 0.69
CA THR A 97 -0.79 -2.00 2.16
C THR A 97 -0.31 -3.31 2.72
N ASP A 98 -0.63 -4.43 2.08
CA ASP A 98 -0.47 -5.75 2.69
C ASP A 98 -1.12 -5.80 4.10
N HIS A 99 -2.30 -5.18 4.24
CA HIS A 99 -3.01 -5.09 5.51
C HIS A 99 -3.40 -6.50 5.99
N CYS A 100 -2.67 -6.97 7.00
CA CYS A 100 -2.82 -8.28 7.63
C CYS A 100 -2.61 -8.11 9.15
N PRO A 101 -3.56 -7.49 9.87
CA PRO A 101 -3.36 -7.13 11.27
C PRO A 101 -3.50 -8.34 12.20
N PHE A 102 -2.67 -8.35 13.24
CA PHE A 102 -2.80 -9.22 14.40
C PHE A 102 -2.69 -8.34 15.63
N PHE A 103 -3.52 -8.54 16.65
CA PHE A 103 -3.38 -7.85 17.93
C PHE A 103 -1.96 -8.03 18.48
N PHE A 104 -1.35 -6.94 18.92
CA PHE A 104 -0.06 -6.96 19.57
C PHE A 104 -0.12 -7.80 20.85
N LYS A 105 -1.19 -7.60 21.64
CA LYS A 105 -1.51 -8.42 22.81
C LYS A 105 -2.35 -9.64 22.42
N GLY A 106 -1.97 -10.81 22.89
CA GLY A 106 -2.68 -12.08 22.66
C GLY A 106 -2.39 -12.78 21.33
N GLN A 107 -1.84 -12.10 20.31
CA GLN A 107 -1.47 -12.74 19.04
C GLN A 107 0.01 -12.55 18.68
N LYS A 108 0.51 -11.31 18.56
CA LYS A 108 1.95 -11.08 18.28
C LYS A 108 2.84 -11.58 19.42
N ASP A 109 2.43 -11.30 20.66
CA ASP A 109 3.17 -11.68 21.87
C ASP A 109 3.17 -13.17 22.19
N ALA A 110 2.32 -13.98 21.53
CA ALA A 110 2.42 -15.44 21.55
C ALA A 110 3.76 -15.94 20.98
N GLY A 111 4.44 -15.12 20.17
CA GLY A 111 5.78 -15.39 19.65
C GLY A 111 6.93 -14.93 20.55
N LYS A 112 6.67 -14.49 21.80
CA LYS A 112 7.74 -14.15 22.75
C LYS A 112 8.70 -15.34 22.94
N GLY A 113 9.99 -15.08 22.82
CA GLY A 113 11.04 -16.10 22.89
C GLY A 113 11.30 -16.86 21.58
N ASN A 114 10.51 -16.67 20.53
CA ASN A 114 10.78 -17.24 19.21
C ASN A 114 10.14 -16.40 18.08
N PHE A 115 10.96 -15.61 17.37
CA PHE A 115 10.46 -14.71 16.32
C PHE A 115 9.69 -15.43 15.20
N ALA A 116 10.02 -16.69 14.91
CA ALA A 116 9.36 -17.48 13.88
C ALA A 116 7.90 -17.82 14.22
N LYS A 117 7.51 -17.68 15.50
CA LYS A 117 6.13 -17.84 15.97
C LYS A 117 5.33 -16.52 16.00
N ILE A 118 5.96 -15.39 15.70
CA ILE A 118 5.25 -14.12 15.61
C ILE A 118 4.44 -14.11 14.31
N PRO A 119 3.11 -13.95 14.35
CA PRO A 119 2.31 -13.85 13.13
C PRO A 119 2.76 -12.64 12.29
N ASN A 120 2.97 -12.88 11.00
CA ASN A 120 3.52 -11.90 10.07
C ASN A 120 2.41 -11.05 9.47
N GLY A 121 2.55 -9.72 9.57
CA GLY A 121 1.58 -8.76 9.03
C GLY A 121 1.42 -7.54 9.92
N ALA A 122 0.88 -6.45 9.37
CA ALA A 122 0.63 -5.21 10.10
C ALA A 122 -0.63 -4.49 9.60
N PRO A 123 -1.26 -3.65 10.44
CA PRO A 123 -2.34 -2.79 9.99
C PRO A 123 -1.82 -1.60 9.17
N GLY A 124 -2.43 -1.32 8.01
CA GLY A 124 -2.18 -0.06 7.28
C GLY A 124 -3.26 0.37 6.28
N ILE A 125 -4.45 -0.26 6.24
CA ILE A 125 -5.45 0.00 5.18
C ILE A 125 -5.95 1.45 5.20
N GLU A 126 -6.25 1.96 6.39
CA GLU A 126 -6.80 3.29 6.60
C GLU A 126 -5.77 4.40 6.42
N THR A 127 -4.53 4.16 6.85
CA THR A 127 -3.48 5.17 6.87
C THR A 127 -2.82 5.39 5.51
N ARG A 128 -3.00 4.48 4.54
CA ARG A 128 -2.34 4.52 3.22
C ARG A 128 -2.48 5.88 2.52
N ILE A 129 -3.70 6.35 2.36
CA ILE A 129 -4.00 7.58 1.60
C ILE A 129 -3.35 8.81 2.23
N PRO A 130 -3.58 9.14 3.52
CA PRO A 130 -2.97 10.33 4.13
C PRO A 130 -1.45 10.24 4.24
N LEU A 131 -0.88 9.05 4.51
CA LEU A 131 0.57 8.85 4.55
C LEU A 131 1.21 9.13 3.19
N ILE A 132 0.72 8.52 2.12
CA ILE A 132 1.32 8.67 0.80
C ILE A 132 1.09 10.07 0.22
N TYR A 133 -0.04 10.71 0.50
CA TYR A 133 -0.23 12.10 0.12
C TYR A 133 0.76 13.02 0.85
N THR A 134 0.88 12.90 2.17
CA THR A 134 1.79 13.73 2.97
C THR A 134 3.24 13.52 2.56
N GLU A 135 3.65 12.27 2.41
CA GLU A 135 5.05 11.91 2.23
C GLU A 135 5.46 11.97 0.76
N GLY A 136 4.56 11.69 -0.18
CA GLY A 136 4.85 11.70 -1.61
C GLY A 136 4.53 13.02 -2.30
N VAL A 137 3.31 13.54 -2.10
CA VAL A 137 2.85 14.76 -2.78
C VAL A 137 3.42 16.00 -2.11
N LEU A 138 3.22 16.18 -0.80
CA LEU A 138 3.62 17.41 -0.13
C LEU A 138 5.14 17.58 -0.01
N LYS A 139 5.90 16.48 0.00
CA LYS A 139 7.38 16.52 -0.05
C LYS A 139 7.94 16.63 -1.47
N GLY A 140 7.09 16.70 -2.49
CA GLY A 140 7.51 16.95 -3.86
C GLY A 140 8.13 15.75 -4.57
N HIS A 141 7.91 14.52 -4.11
CA HIS A 141 8.35 13.33 -4.85
C HIS A 141 7.55 13.18 -6.14
N PHE A 142 6.23 13.42 -6.12
CA PHE A 142 5.39 13.34 -7.30
C PHE A 142 4.14 14.22 -7.22
N SER A 143 3.48 14.45 -8.35
CA SER A 143 2.27 15.27 -8.44
C SER A 143 1.04 14.58 -7.84
N MET A 144 -0.02 15.35 -7.61
CA MET A 144 -1.32 14.81 -7.21
C MET A 144 -1.90 13.81 -8.25
N ASN A 145 -1.66 14.04 -9.54
CA ASN A 145 -2.08 13.10 -10.59
C ASN A 145 -1.34 11.77 -10.48
N LYS A 146 -0.02 11.79 -10.23
CA LYS A 146 0.75 10.56 -10.01
C LYS A 146 0.32 9.85 -8.73
N PHE A 147 -0.06 10.58 -7.69
CA PHE A 147 -0.67 9.99 -6.49
C PHE A 147 -1.94 9.20 -6.82
N VAL A 148 -2.90 9.81 -7.52
CA VAL A 148 -4.13 9.13 -7.99
C VAL A 148 -3.79 7.91 -8.85
N GLU A 149 -2.82 8.06 -9.75
CA GLU A 149 -2.32 6.98 -10.60
C GLU A 149 -1.87 5.76 -9.78
N LEU A 150 -1.02 5.97 -8.77
CA LEU A 150 -0.41 4.92 -7.95
C LEU A 150 -1.39 4.22 -6.99
N VAL A 151 -2.44 4.90 -6.52
CA VAL A 151 -3.32 4.38 -5.46
C VAL A 151 -4.68 3.89 -5.97
N SER A 152 -5.11 4.29 -7.17
CA SER A 152 -6.41 3.90 -7.73
C SER A 152 -6.38 3.55 -9.22
N THR A 153 -5.84 4.41 -10.10
CA THR A 153 -5.94 4.21 -11.55
C THR A 153 -5.13 3.01 -12.04
N ASN A 154 -3.87 2.87 -11.64
CA ASN A 154 -3.04 1.74 -12.05
C ASN A 154 -3.57 0.40 -11.53
N PRO A 155 -3.94 0.26 -10.23
CA PRO A 155 -4.61 -0.95 -9.77
C PRO A 155 -5.86 -1.29 -10.59
N ALA A 156 -6.71 -0.31 -10.92
CA ALA A 156 -7.90 -0.55 -11.73
C ALA A 156 -7.56 -1.05 -13.14
N LYS A 157 -6.54 -0.48 -13.79
CA LYS A 157 -6.06 -0.93 -15.11
C LYS A 157 -5.47 -2.34 -15.05
N LEU A 158 -4.54 -2.57 -14.11
CA LEU A 158 -3.83 -3.85 -13.96
C LEU A 158 -4.76 -5.01 -13.60
N PHE A 159 -5.85 -4.73 -12.90
CA PHE A 159 -6.82 -5.75 -12.51
C PHE A 159 -8.12 -5.71 -13.32
N GLY A 160 -8.12 -5.12 -14.52
CA GLY A 160 -9.23 -5.24 -15.48
C GLY A 160 -10.54 -4.60 -15.02
N MET A 161 -10.45 -3.56 -14.19
CA MET A 161 -11.58 -2.79 -13.65
C MET A 161 -11.67 -1.38 -14.26
N PHE A 162 -10.68 -0.93 -15.02
CA PHE A 162 -10.73 0.37 -15.69
C PHE A 162 -11.63 0.32 -16.95
N PRO A 163 -12.45 1.34 -17.26
CA PRO A 163 -12.65 2.59 -16.51
C PRO A 163 -13.76 2.54 -15.45
N GLU A 164 -14.38 1.38 -15.19
CA GLU A 164 -15.44 1.26 -14.17
C GLU A 164 -14.95 1.73 -12.79
N LYS A 165 -13.67 1.50 -12.47
CA LYS A 165 -12.99 2.02 -11.27
C LYS A 165 -11.74 2.83 -11.60
N GLY A 166 -11.29 3.62 -10.63
CA GLY A 166 -10.00 4.30 -10.66
C GLY A 166 -9.95 5.56 -11.52
N THR A 167 -11.10 6.11 -11.90
CA THR A 167 -11.22 7.38 -12.63
C THR A 167 -12.53 8.09 -12.30
N ILE A 168 -12.56 9.41 -12.49
CA ILE A 168 -13.78 10.22 -12.42
C ILE A 168 -14.16 10.57 -13.85
N ALA A 169 -15.08 9.79 -14.42
CA ALA A 169 -15.59 9.99 -15.77
C ALA A 169 -17.05 9.53 -15.87
N VAL A 170 -17.77 10.07 -16.85
CA VAL A 170 -19.14 9.63 -17.15
C VAL A 170 -19.13 8.13 -17.42
N GLY A 171 -20.00 7.39 -16.72
CA GLY A 171 -20.12 5.93 -16.82
C GLY A 171 -19.19 5.12 -15.90
N SER A 172 -18.33 5.77 -15.10
CA SER A 172 -17.57 5.09 -14.03
C SER A 172 -18.39 4.98 -12.74
N ASP A 173 -18.02 4.04 -11.86
CA ASP A 173 -18.64 3.93 -10.54
C ASP A 173 -18.39 5.22 -9.75
N ALA A 174 -19.41 5.66 -9.01
CA ALA A 174 -19.32 6.79 -8.10
C ALA A 174 -18.61 6.40 -6.78
N ASP A 175 -17.38 5.90 -6.91
CA ASP A 175 -16.43 5.62 -5.83
C ASP A 175 -15.47 6.81 -5.70
N ILE A 176 -15.82 7.76 -4.83
CA ILE A 176 -15.20 9.10 -4.78
C ILE A 176 -14.79 9.43 -3.34
N VAL A 177 -13.61 10.01 -3.17
CA VAL A 177 -13.15 10.56 -1.89
C VAL A 177 -13.14 12.08 -1.97
N ILE A 178 -13.84 12.73 -1.05
CA ILE A 178 -13.66 14.16 -0.79
C ILE A 178 -12.49 14.29 0.17
N PHE A 179 -11.44 14.95 -0.28
CA PHE A 179 -10.15 15.00 0.40
C PHE A 179 -9.83 16.45 0.78
N ASP A 180 -9.62 16.71 2.07
CA ASP A 180 -9.15 18.02 2.54
C ASP A 180 -7.62 18.03 2.56
N PRO A 181 -6.95 18.76 1.67
CA PRO A 181 -5.49 18.80 1.58
C PRO A 181 -4.82 19.57 2.74
N LYS A 182 -5.58 20.29 3.56
CA LYS A 182 -5.08 21.12 4.66
C LYS A 182 -5.29 20.51 6.03
N LYS A 183 -6.20 19.53 6.18
CA LYS A 183 -6.47 18.86 7.45
C LYS A 183 -5.21 18.16 7.98
N GLU A 184 -4.83 18.47 9.21
CA GLU A 184 -3.68 17.88 9.90
C GLU A 184 -4.18 16.89 10.96
N VAL A 185 -3.58 15.71 11.00
CA VAL A 185 -3.94 14.62 11.93
C VAL A 185 -2.65 14.00 12.47
N VAL A 186 -2.64 13.68 13.77
CA VAL A 186 -1.62 12.81 14.37
C VAL A 186 -2.20 11.41 14.40
N LEU A 187 -1.59 10.47 13.70
CA LEU A 187 -2.06 9.09 13.66
C LEU A 187 -1.85 8.42 15.01
N LYS A 188 -2.93 7.89 15.57
CA LYS A 188 -2.90 7.08 16.79
C LYS A 188 -3.82 5.89 16.64
N ALA A 189 -3.45 4.75 17.22
CA ALA A 189 -4.28 3.55 17.17
C ALA A 189 -5.70 3.78 17.69
N GLU A 190 -5.86 4.61 18.73
CA GLU A 190 -7.15 4.91 19.36
C GLU A 190 -8.14 5.67 18.46
N ASP A 191 -7.64 6.40 17.46
CA ASP A 191 -8.44 7.22 16.55
C ASP A 191 -8.73 6.52 15.21
N LEU A 192 -8.19 5.31 15.00
CA LEU A 192 -8.33 4.54 13.76
C LEU A 192 -9.45 3.50 13.87
N HIS A 193 -9.97 3.09 12.73
CA HIS A 193 -11.14 2.20 12.58
C HIS A 193 -10.77 0.72 12.37
N GLN A 194 -9.48 0.39 12.43
CA GLN A 194 -8.98 -0.98 12.26
C GLN A 194 -9.21 -1.78 13.55
N ASN A 195 -9.68 -3.03 13.43
CA ASN A 195 -9.90 -3.91 14.58
C ASN A 195 -8.57 -4.52 15.10
N VAL A 196 -7.73 -3.70 15.71
CA VAL A 196 -6.40 -4.04 16.22
C VAL A 196 -5.96 -3.02 17.27
N ASP A 197 -5.07 -3.39 18.19
CA ASP A 197 -4.65 -2.59 19.34
C ASP A 197 -3.40 -1.71 19.12
N TYR A 198 -2.93 -1.58 17.87
CA TYR A 198 -1.79 -0.73 17.53
C TYR A 198 -1.78 -0.29 16.06
N THR A 199 -0.96 0.72 15.76
CA THR A 199 -0.56 1.07 14.38
C THR A 199 0.97 1.13 14.27
N PRO A 200 1.57 0.69 13.15
CA PRO A 200 3.00 0.90 12.88
C PRO A 200 3.40 2.38 12.79
N PHE A 201 2.41 3.26 12.57
CA PHE A 201 2.59 4.68 12.30
C PHE A 201 2.18 5.57 13.49
N GLU A 202 2.24 5.03 14.71
CA GLU A 202 1.88 5.75 15.93
C GLU A 202 2.68 7.07 16.04
N GLY A 203 1.96 8.19 16.24
CA GLY A 203 2.53 9.53 16.35
C GLY A 203 2.93 10.18 15.03
N PHE A 204 2.75 9.54 13.88
CA PHE A 204 3.02 10.17 12.58
C PHE A 204 2.06 11.34 12.34
N LYS A 205 2.60 12.47 11.91
CA LYS A 205 1.81 13.64 11.51
C LYS A 205 1.53 13.56 10.02
N VAL A 206 0.25 13.60 9.65
CA VAL A 206 -0.20 13.65 8.26
C VAL A 206 -0.92 14.97 7.99
N LYS A 207 -0.76 15.49 6.78
CA LYS A 207 -1.44 16.68 6.28
C LYS A 207 -2.08 16.34 4.95
N GLY A 208 -3.39 16.46 4.88
CA GLY A 208 -4.21 15.88 3.82
C GLY A 208 -4.96 14.65 4.32
N TYR A 209 -6.29 14.70 4.40
CA TYR A 209 -7.09 13.62 4.97
C TYR A 209 -8.45 13.46 4.26
N PRO A 210 -8.97 12.22 4.09
CA PRO A 210 -10.33 11.99 3.63
C PRO A 210 -11.36 12.58 4.61
N VAL A 211 -12.28 13.41 4.12
CA VAL A 211 -13.39 13.96 4.93
C VAL A 211 -14.73 13.33 4.59
N LYS A 212 -14.94 12.89 3.34
CA LYS A 212 -16.07 12.04 2.97
C LYS A 212 -15.63 10.94 2.01
N THR A 213 -16.22 9.77 2.15
CA THR A 213 -16.04 8.66 1.19
C THR A 213 -17.40 8.26 0.65
N ILE A 214 -17.49 8.21 -0.68
CA ILE A 214 -18.67 7.83 -1.44
C ILE A 214 -18.34 6.51 -2.12
N VAL A 215 -19.21 5.51 -1.98
CA VAL A 215 -19.08 4.19 -2.62
C VAL A 215 -20.38 3.90 -3.35
N ASN A 216 -20.31 3.59 -4.64
CA ASN A 216 -21.47 3.40 -5.52
C ASN A 216 -22.52 4.53 -5.38
N GLY A 217 -22.06 5.78 -5.25
CA GLY A 217 -22.93 6.97 -5.14
C GLY A 217 -23.54 7.21 -3.76
N LYS A 218 -23.20 6.40 -2.74
CA LYS A 218 -23.66 6.57 -1.36
C LYS A 218 -22.54 7.05 -0.46
N ILE A 219 -22.79 8.05 0.38
CA ILE A 219 -21.84 8.46 1.42
C ILE A 219 -21.78 7.34 2.47
N VAL A 220 -20.58 6.79 2.69
CA VAL A 220 -20.32 5.72 3.68
C VAL A 220 -19.46 6.18 4.83
N ILE A 221 -18.66 7.24 4.63
CA ILE A 221 -17.89 7.91 5.67
C ILE A 221 -18.24 9.39 5.61
N ASP A 222 -18.55 9.97 6.77
CA ASP A 222 -18.75 11.41 6.94
C ASP A 222 -17.99 11.93 8.18
N ASP A 223 -16.97 12.77 7.94
CA ASP A 223 -16.10 13.37 8.96
C ASP A 223 -15.57 12.37 9.98
N GLY A 224 -15.10 11.23 9.47
CA GLY A 224 -14.54 10.14 10.27
C GLY A 224 -15.58 9.12 10.73
N ASN A 225 -16.88 9.41 10.65
CA ASN A 225 -17.91 8.47 11.09
C ASN A 225 -18.30 7.51 9.98
N PHE A 226 -18.26 6.21 10.25
CA PHE A 226 -18.86 5.21 9.37
C PHE A 226 -20.38 5.22 9.46
N ILE A 227 -21.03 5.61 8.36
CA ILE A 227 -22.49 5.70 8.22
C ILE A 227 -23.04 4.72 7.16
N GLY A 228 -22.16 3.90 6.57
CA GLY A 228 -22.55 2.85 5.64
C GLY A 228 -23.18 1.64 6.34
N LYS A 229 -23.64 0.66 5.54
CA LYS A 229 -24.20 -0.59 6.08
C LYS A 229 -23.37 -1.80 5.66
N PRO A 230 -23.06 -2.74 6.58
CA PRO A 230 -22.43 -4.01 6.22
C PRO A 230 -23.23 -4.73 5.12
N GLY A 231 -22.53 -5.28 4.12
CA GLY A 231 -23.13 -5.97 2.98
C GLY A 231 -23.48 -5.10 1.77
N GLU A 232 -23.27 -3.78 1.83
CA GLU A 232 -23.48 -2.90 0.65
C GLU A 232 -22.38 -3.01 -0.41
N GLY A 233 -21.22 -3.54 -0.05
CA GLY A 233 -20.14 -3.85 -1.00
C GLY A 233 -20.54 -4.96 -1.97
N LYS A 234 -20.10 -4.87 -3.22
CA LYS A 234 -20.38 -5.86 -4.26
C LYS A 234 -19.09 -6.49 -4.76
N PHE A 235 -19.16 -7.78 -5.09
CA PHE A 235 -18.09 -8.44 -5.84
C PHE A 235 -17.99 -7.83 -7.23
N ILE A 236 -16.77 -7.46 -7.65
CA ILE A 236 -16.50 -6.87 -8.95
C ILE A 236 -15.94 -7.94 -9.87
N LYS A 237 -16.71 -8.31 -10.91
CA LYS A 237 -16.25 -9.25 -11.92
C LYS A 237 -15.27 -8.57 -12.86
N ARG A 238 -13.99 -8.91 -12.72
CA ARG A 238 -12.89 -8.34 -13.51
C ARG A 238 -12.91 -8.85 -14.96
N LYS A 239 -12.48 -7.99 -15.88
CA LYS A 239 -12.12 -8.42 -17.24
C LYS A 239 -10.70 -9.02 -17.22
N PRO A 240 -10.37 -9.94 -18.15
CA PRO A 240 -8.99 -10.40 -18.32
C PRO A 240 -8.04 -9.21 -18.52
N PHE A 241 -6.84 -9.30 -17.93
CA PHE A 241 -5.81 -8.29 -18.08
C PHE A 241 -5.40 -8.14 -19.55
N LYS A 242 -5.15 -6.90 -19.97
CA LYS A 242 -4.56 -6.57 -21.28
C LYS A 242 -3.28 -5.77 -21.00
N ILE A 243 -2.19 -6.15 -21.65
CA ILE A 243 -0.91 -5.44 -21.57
C ILE A 243 -1.16 -3.98 -21.99
N LEU A 244 -0.73 -3.05 -21.15
CA LEU A 244 -0.85 -1.60 -21.34
C LEU A 244 0.04 -1.09 -22.47
#